data_AF-A0A930W5U0-F1
#
_entry.id   AF-A0A930W5U0-F1
#
_cell.length_a   1.000
_cell.length_b   1.000
_cell.length_c   1.000
_cell.angle_alpha   90.00
_cell.angle_beta   90.00
_cell.angle_gamma   90.00
#
_symmetry.space_group_name_H-M   'P 1'
#
loop_
_entity.id
_entity.type
_entity.pdbx_description
1 polymer ?
#
loop_
_entity_poly.entity_id
_entity_poly.type
_entity_poly.pdbx_seq_one_letter_code
_entity_poly.pdbx_strand_id
1 'polypeptide(L)'
;MAPNDQSLGNNELGAWRIFSLFMLLLQKGPLPSAEIYTTIYSDLSTDSASRTFSRDRAVLKSLGFAITEVKTGKEKSFYLSDSNFFDSSYDLSPEDANQLLVICSAVLTDTTFVYQEELRNALSKIVGNFYSTDSDKSESQKLSASSQSKVFPVLYESLSSK
;
A
#
# COMPACT_ATOMS: atom_id res chain seq x y z
N MET A 1 2.02 25.98 28.18
CA MET A 1 1.58 25.81 26.79
C MET A 1 0.71 24.57 26.75
N ALA A 2 -0.60 24.74 26.53
CA ALA A 2 -1.50 23.61 26.31
C ALA A 2 -1.17 22.96 24.95
N PRO A 3 -1.30 21.64 24.80
CA PRO A 3 -1.15 21.02 23.48
C PRO A 3 -2.27 21.53 22.59
N ASN A 4 -1.90 21.89 21.36
CA ASN A 4 -2.80 22.40 20.35
C ASN A 4 -3.68 21.23 19.89
N ASP A 5 -4.93 21.15 20.38
CA ASP A 5 -5.97 20.26 19.85
C ASP A 5 -6.32 20.73 18.43
N GLN A 6 -5.46 20.39 17.47
CA GLN A 6 -5.79 20.55 16.05
C GLN A 6 -6.83 19.50 15.69
N SER A 7 -8.10 19.91 15.77
CA SER A 7 -9.22 19.18 15.18
C SER A 7 -8.92 18.94 13.70
N LEU A 8 -8.75 17.67 13.33
CA LEU A 8 -8.53 17.25 11.95
C LEU A 8 -9.67 17.78 11.05
N GLY A 9 -9.31 18.28 9.87
CA GLY A 9 -10.27 18.68 8.86
C GLY A 9 -11.07 17.48 8.33
N ASN A 10 -12.23 17.74 7.70
CA ASN A 10 -13.12 16.67 7.21
C ASN A 10 -12.43 15.67 6.26
N ASN A 11 -11.47 16.13 5.44
CA ASN A 11 -10.70 15.29 4.53
C ASN A 11 -9.69 14.41 5.30
N GLU A 12 -9.08 14.95 6.34
CA GLU A 12 -8.11 14.26 7.19
C GLU A 12 -8.79 13.20 8.04
N LEU A 13 -9.98 13.50 8.59
CA LEU A 13 -10.83 12.52 9.26
C LEU A 13 -11.24 11.37 8.34
N GLY A 14 -11.57 11.69 7.07
CA GLY A 14 -11.86 10.68 6.06
C GLY A 14 -10.66 9.79 5.73
N ALA A 15 -9.49 10.40 5.50
CA ALA A 15 -8.26 9.68 5.22
C ALA A 15 -7.83 8.80 6.40
N TRP A 16 -7.89 9.33 7.62
CA TRP A 16 -7.59 8.59 8.85
C TRP A 16 -8.53 7.39 9.01
N ARG A 17 -9.83 7.57 8.79
CA ARG A 17 -10.80 6.47 8.85
C ARG A 17 -10.51 5.36 7.82
N ILE A 18 -10.21 5.74 6.58
CA ILE A 18 -9.87 4.78 5.51
C ILE A 18 -8.60 4.01 5.86
N PHE A 19 -7.58 4.70 6.37
CA PHE A 19 -6.34 4.08 6.82
C PHE A 19 -6.57 3.13 8.01
N SER A 20 -7.34 3.56 9.01
CA SER A 20 -7.71 2.71 10.17
C SER A 20 -8.49 1.47 9.75
N LEU A 21 -9.39 1.58 8.77
CA LEU A 21 -10.07 0.43 8.19
C LEU A 21 -9.09 -0.55 7.52
N PHE A 22 -8.15 -0.03 6.73
CA PHE A 22 -7.11 -0.84 6.10
C PHE A 22 -6.27 -1.58 7.15
N MET A 23 -5.78 -0.86 8.16
CA MET A 23 -4.99 -1.43 9.25
C MET A 23 -5.75 -2.50 10.02
N LEU A 24 -7.04 -2.28 10.28
CA LEU A 24 -7.89 -3.27 10.94
C LEU A 24 -8.01 -4.56 10.12
N LEU A 25 -8.04 -4.48 8.78
CA LEU A 25 -8.16 -5.63 7.89
C LEU A 25 -6.82 -6.28 7.51
N LEU A 26 -5.68 -5.73 7.95
CA LEU A 26 -4.37 -6.39 7.85
C LEU A 26 -4.26 -7.57 8.81
N GLN A 27 -5.09 -7.64 9.86
CA GLN A 27 -5.13 -8.80 10.74
C GLN A 27 -5.65 -10.03 10.00
N LYS A 28 -5.18 -11.22 10.38
CA LYS A 28 -5.47 -12.45 9.64
C LYS A 28 -6.92 -12.89 9.82
N GLY A 29 -7.72 -12.76 8.75
CA GLY A 29 -8.98 -13.48 8.55
C GLY A 29 -10.23 -12.60 8.45
N PRO A 30 -11.40 -13.21 8.18
CA PRO A 30 -12.68 -12.51 8.04
C PRO A 30 -13.16 -11.88 9.36
N LEU A 31 -13.37 -10.56 9.33
CA LEU A 31 -13.94 -9.81 10.45
C LEU A 31 -15.44 -9.58 10.26
N PRO A 32 -16.28 -9.88 11.26
CA PRO A 32 -17.69 -9.53 11.27
C PRO A 32 -17.97 -8.05 11.00
N SER A 33 -19.04 -7.77 10.27
CA SER A 33 -19.49 -6.40 10.01
C SER A 33 -19.75 -5.61 11.29
N ALA A 34 -20.30 -6.24 12.33
CA ALA A 34 -20.57 -5.61 13.61
C ALA A 34 -19.28 -5.15 14.31
N GLU A 35 -18.22 -5.95 14.24
CA GLU A 35 -16.92 -5.62 14.84
C GLU A 35 -16.26 -4.44 14.12
N ILE A 36 -16.29 -4.45 12.77
CA ILE A 36 -15.77 -3.34 11.95
C ILE A 36 -16.53 -2.04 12.26
N TYR A 37 -17.87 -2.10 12.34
CA TYR A 37 -18.69 -0.92 12.62
C TYR A 37 -18.45 -0.38 14.02
N THR A 38 -18.32 -1.26 15.01
CA THR A 38 -18.03 -0.85 16.40
C THR A 38 -16.64 -0.23 16.52
N THR A 39 -15.66 -0.70 15.74
CA THR A 39 -14.27 -0.24 15.86
C THR A 39 -13.99 1.04 15.07
N ILE A 40 -14.56 1.17 13.86
CA ILE A 40 -14.20 2.24 12.90
C ILE A 40 -15.31 3.28 12.73
N TYR A 41 -16.56 2.90 13.01
CA TYR A 41 -17.75 3.68 12.70
C TYR A 41 -18.69 3.85 13.91
N SER A 42 -18.15 3.78 15.14
CA SER A 42 -18.91 3.80 16.40
C SER A 42 -19.85 4.98 16.55
N ASP A 43 -19.46 6.13 15.99
CA ASP A 43 -20.19 7.39 16.14
C ASP A 43 -21.36 7.52 15.15
N LEU A 44 -21.55 6.51 14.28
CA LEU A 44 -22.57 6.49 13.25
C LEU A 44 -23.70 5.51 13.60
N SER A 45 -24.91 5.83 13.15
CA SER A 45 -25.99 4.83 13.12
C SER A 45 -25.64 3.68 12.18
N THR A 46 -26.21 2.50 12.40
CA THR A 46 -25.93 1.29 11.61
C THR A 46 -26.06 1.50 10.10
N ASP A 47 -27.12 2.21 9.65
CA ASP A 47 -27.33 2.51 8.23
C ASP A 47 -26.26 3.46 7.68
N SER A 48 -25.86 4.46 8.48
CA SER A 48 -24.82 5.42 8.11
C SER A 48 -23.43 4.78 8.08
N ALA A 49 -23.15 3.89 9.04
CA ALA A 49 -21.94 3.07 9.10
C ALA A 49 -21.84 2.19 7.85
N SER A 50 -22.92 1.46 7.50
CA SER A 50 -22.93 0.59 6.31
C SER A 50 -22.69 1.36 5.00
N ARG A 51 -23.32 2.52 4.82
CA ARG A 51 -23.11 3.39 3.65
C ARG A 51 -21.70 3.97 3.61
N THR A 52 -21.17 4.39 4.75
CA THR A 52 -19.82 4.98 4.84
C THR A 52 -18.76 3.92 4.61
N PHE A 53 -18.89 2.74 5.22
CA PHE A 53 -18.06 1.58 4.95
C PHE A 53 -18.05 1.18 3.46
N SER A 54 -19.21 1.19 2.80
CA SER A 54 -19.29 0.91 1.36
C SER A 54 -18.51 1.92 0.51
N ARG A 55 -18.52 3.20 0.88
CA ARG A 55 -17.73 4.25 0.22
C ARG A 55 -16.24 4.08 0.49
N ASP A 56 -15.85 3.89 1.74
CA ASP A 56 -14.45 3.71 2.12
C ASP A 56 -13.84 2.46 1.43
N ARG A 57 -14.63 1.37 1.30
CA ARG A 57 -14.26 0.18 0.52
C ARG A 57 -14.04 0.49 -0.97
N ALA A 58 -14.85 1.36 -1.57
CA ALA A 58 -14.66 1.78 -2.96
C ALA A 58 -13.36 2.58 -3.13
N VAL A 59 -13.01 3.43 -2.15
CA VAL A 59 -11.74 4.15 -2.14
C VAL A 59 -10.56 3.18 -2.02
N LEU A 60 -10.59 2.25 -1.05
CA LEU A 60 -9.53 1.23 -0.92
C LEU A 60 -9.36 0.39 -2.18
N LYS A 61 -10.47 0.02 -2.84
CA LYS A 61 -10.42 -0.70 -4.11
C LYS A 61 -9.73 0.12 -5.21
N SER A 62 -9.97 1.43 -5.27
CA SER A 62 -9.28 2.32 -6.23
C SER A 62 -7.78 2.44 -5.97
N LEU A 63 -7.35 2.19 -4.73
CA LEU A 63 -5.95 2.13 -4.32
C LEU A 63 -5.33 0.73 -4.51
N GLY A 64 -6.07 -0.23 -5.06
CA GLY A 64 -5.61 -1.60 -5.31
C GLY A 64 -5.99 -2.62 -4.22
N PHE A 65 -6.66 -2.20 -3.15
CA PHE A 65 -7.05 -3.08 -2.03
C PHE A 65 -8.53 -3.43 -2.10
N ALA A 66 -8.85 -4.52 -2.78
CA ALA A 66 -10.19 -5.09 -2.84
C ALA A 66 -10.53 -5.91 -1.58
N ILE A 67 -11.36 -5.32 -0.71
CA ILE A 67 -11.94 -6.03 0.43
C ILE A 67 -12.95 -7.08 -0.06
N THR A 68 -12.73 -8.33 0.32
CA THR A 68 -13.59 -9.48 0.00
C THR A 68 -14.69 -9.62 1.06
N GLU A 69 -15.90 -9.94 0.61
CA GLU A 69 -17.04 -10.24 1.47
C GLU A 69 -17.26 -11.75 1.52
N VAL A 70 -17.40 -12.31 2.71
CA VAL A 70 -17.82 -13.70 2.94
C VAL A 70 -19.00 -13.73 3.89
N LYS A 71 -19.85 -14.75 3.73
CA LYS A 71 -21.01 -14.94 4.59
C LYS A 71 -20.65 -15.91 5.71
N THR A 72 -20.58 -15.41 6.95
CA THR A 72 -20.29 -16.20 8.14
C THR A 72 -21.56 -16.30 8.96
N GLY A 73 -22.29 -17.41 8.83
CA GLY A 73 -23.58 -17.60 9.49
C GLY A 73 -24.65 -16.60 9.03
N LYS A 74 -25.14 -15.76 9.94
CA LYS A 74 -26.21 -14.77 9.69
C LYS A 74 -25.69 -13.39 9.31
N GLU A 75 -24.40 -13.11 9.47
CA GLU A 75 -23.81 -11.82 9.17
C GLU A 75 -22.74 -11.90 8.07
N LYS A 76 -22.38 -10.73 7.56
CA LYS A 76 -21.28 -10.58 6.60
C LYS A 76 -19.98 -10.41 7.36
N SER A 77 -18.93 -11.04 6.87
CA SER A 77 -17.55 -10.80 7.31
C SER A 77 -16.71 -10.31 6.14
N PHE A 78 -15.67 -9.54 6.44
CA PHE A 78 -14.82 -8.88 5.45
C PHE A 78 -13.35 -9.11 5.76
N TYR A 79 -12.54 -9.28 4.72
CA TYR A 79 -11.09 -9.42 4.83
C TYR A 79 -10.39 -8.92 3.57
N LEU A 80 -9.10 -8.66 3.67
CA LEU A 80 -8.22 -8.52 2.52
C LEU A 80 -7.67 -9.92 2.18
N SER A 81 -7.97 -10.42 0.98
CA SER A 81 -7.38 -11.67 0.49
C SER A 81 -5.89 -11.51 0.23
N ASP A 82 -5.13 -12.60 0.30
CA ASP A 82 -3.68 -12.60 0.03
C ASP A 82 -3.33 -12.02 -1.35
N SER A 83 -4.25 -12.13 -2.33
CA SER A 83 -4.12 -11.51 -3.65
C SER A 83 -4.09 -9.97 -3.65
N ASN A 84 -4.44 -9.32 -2.53
CA ASN A 84 -4.27 -7.87 -2.35
C ASN A 84 -2.82 -7.50 -2.01
N PHE A 85 -2.05 -8.48 -1.57
CA PHE A 85 -0.67 -8.30 -1.17
C PHE A 85 0.24 -8.94 -2.20
N PHE A 86 1.52 -8.57 -2.11
CA PHE A 86 2.54 -9.01 -3.05
C PHE A 86 2.51 -10.52 -3.24
N ASP A 87 2.25 -10.93 -4.48
CA ASP A 87 2.43 -12.29 -4.94
C ASP A 87 3.91 -12.45 -5.30
N SER A 88 4.62 -13.32 -4.57
CA SER A 88 6.03 -13.59 -4.80
C SER A 88 6.34 -14.16 -6.19
N SER A 89 5.33 -14.51 -6.98
CA SER A 89 5.48 -14.88 -8.39
C SER A 89 5.61 -13.68 -9.34
N TYR A 90 5.31 -12.47 -8.89
CA TYR A 90 5.61 -11.21 -9.57
C TYR A 90 6.78 -10.52 -8.87
N ASP A 91 7.96 -11.12 -8.96
CA ASP A 91 9.17 -10.46 -8.50
C ASP A 91 9.39 -9.17 -9.30
N LEU A 92 9.98 -8.14 -8.68
CA LEU A 92 10.41 -6.95 -9.42
C LEU A 92 11.31 -7.40 -10.57
N SER A 93 11.22 -6.78 -11.75
CA SER A 93 12.27 -7.05 -12.72
C SER A 93 13.59 -6.46 -12.19
N PRO A 94 14.77 -6.96 -12.61
CA PRO A 94 16.05 -6.33 -12.25
C PRO A 94 16.08 -4.84 -12.64
N GLU A 95 15.38 -4.47 -13.71
CA GLU A 95 15.21 -3.08 -14.14
C GLU A 95 14.39 -2.27 -13.15
N ASP A 96 13.23 -2.77 -12.70
CA ASP A 96 12.38 -2.07 -11.72
C ASP A 96 13.09 -1.95 -10.35
N ALA A 97 13.83 -2.98 -9.94
CA ALA A 97 14.62 -2.96 -8.71
C ALA A 97 15.74 -1.90 -8.77
N ASN A 98 16.43 -1.80 -9.92
CA ASN A 98 17.44 -0.75 -10.16
C ASN A 98 16.82 0.66 -10.14
N GLN A 99 15.65 0.83 -10.74
CA GLN A 99 14.96 2.12 -10.74
C GLN A 99 14.53 2.52 -9.32
N LEU A 100 14.02 1.57 -8.54
CA LEU A 100 13.66 1.79 -7.15
C LEU A 100 14.88 2.20 -6.31
N LEU A 101 16.03 1.55 -6.52
CA LEU A 101 17.30 1.93 -5.89
C LEU A 101 17.69 3.37 -6.23
N VAL A 102 17.62 3.78 -7.49
CA VAL A 102 18.01 5.14 -7.91
C VAL A 102 17.11 6.18 -7.25
N ILE A 103 15.80 5.97 -7.27
CA ILE A 103 14.82 6.89 -6.67
C ILE A 103 15.05 7.00 -5.17
N CYS A 104 15.13 5.86 -4.48
CA CYS A 104 15.29 5.88 -3.04
C CYS A 104 16.69 6.30 -2.59
N SER A 105 17.72 6.17 -3.43
CA SER A 105 19.06 6.69 -3.12
C SER A 105 19.04 8.21 -2.97
N ALA A 106 18.29 8.94 -3.80
CA ALA A 106 18.13 10.38 -3.66
C ALA A 106 17.46 10.77 -2.33
N VAL A 107 16.45 10.00 -1.90
CA VAL A 107 15.78 10.19 -0.60
C VAL A 107 16.70 9.80 0.57
N LEU A 108 17.49 8.74 0.42
CA LEU A 108 18.47 8.32 1.42
C LEU A 108 19.64 9.29 1.56
N THR A 109 19.93 10.13 0.56
CA THR A 109 20.93 11.19 0.69
C THR A 109 20.41 12.44 1.40
N ASP A 110 19.09 12.55 1.59
CA ASP A 110 18.48 13.63 2.35
C ASP A 110 18.56 13.34 3.85
N THR A 111 19.40 14.09 4.56
CA THR A 111 19.58 13.95 6.02
C THR A 111 18.41 14.45 6.84
N THR A 112 17.42 15.09 6.21
CA THR A 112 16.19 15.55 6.87
C THR A 112 15.10 14.49 6.86
N PHE A 113 15.29 13.40 6.10
CA PHE A 113 14.33 12.30 6.04
C PHE A 113 14.39 11.41 7.29
N VAL A 114 13.31 11.43 8.07
CA VAL A 114 13.24 10.80 9.40
C VAL A 114 13.33 9.27 9.37
N TYR A 115 12.92 8.61 8.27
CA TYR A 115 12.82 7.15 8.17
C TYR A 115 13.93 6.52 7.30
N GLN A 116 15.11 7.13 7.33
CA GLN A 116 16.23 6.74 6.48
C GLN A 116 16.68 5.29 6.76
N GLU A 117 16.72 4.86 8.02
CA GLU A 117 17.11 3.49 8.38
C GLU A 117 16.06 2.45 7.97
N GLU A 118 14.78 2.75 8.17
CA GLU A 118 13.67 1.88 7.78
C GLU A 118 13.59 1.72 6.26
N LEU A 119 13.77 2.82 5.52
CA LEU A 119 13.84 2.79 4.06
C LEU A 119 15.04 1.97 3.58
N ARG A 120 16.21 2.14 4.22
CA ARG A 120 17.40 1.34 3.90
C ARG A 120 17.17 -0.16 4.16
N ASN A 121 16.52 -0.49 5.26
CA ASN A 121 16.18 -1.88 5.61
C ASN A 121 15.16 -2.46 4.62
N ALA A 122 14.11 -1.70 4.27
CA ALA A 122 13.13 -2.11 3.26
C ALA A 122 13.80 -2.35 1.89
N LEU A 123 14.66 -1.44 1.43
CA LEU A 123 15.43 -1.62 0.19
C LEU A 123 16.34 -2.84 0.24
N SER A 124 17.00 -3.09 1.37
CA SER A 124 17.86 -4.28 1.51
C SER A 124 17.08 -5.58 1.40
N LYS A 125 15.81 -5.61 1.84
CA LYS A 125 14.94 -6.78 1.71
C LYS A 125 14.40 -6.95 0.30
N ILE A 126 14.03 -5.86 -0.34
CA ILE A 126 13.46 -5.86 -1.69
C ILE A 126 14.54 -6.16 -2.73
N VAL A 127 15.71 -5.54 -2.59
CA VAL A 127 16.79 -5.57 -3.60
C VAL A 127 17.87 -6.59 -3.26
N GLY A 128 18.12 -6.85 -1.97
CA GLY A 128 19.10 -7.86 -1.54
C GLY A 128 18.76 -9.27 -2.01
N ASN A 129 17.48 -9.55 -2.30
CA ASN A 129 17.06 -10.82 -2.88
C ASN A 129 17.52 -10.99 -4.35
N PHE A 130 17.66 -9.90 -5.11
CA PHE A 130 18.10 -9.93 -6.52
C PHE A 130 19.58 -10.21 -6.67
N TYR A 131 20.41 -9.51 -5.90
CA TYR A 131 21.87 -9.64 -6.01
C TYR A 131 22.42 -10.84 -5.24
N SER A 132 21.60 -11.50 -4.41
CA SER A 132 21.97 -12.77 -3.77
C SER A 132 21.76 -13.99 -4.70
N THR A 133 20.96 -13.86 -5.76
CA THR A 133 20.68 -14.94 -6.71
C THR A 133 21.64 -15.01 -7.90
N ASP A 134 22.47 -13.99 -8.12
CA ASP A 134 23.41 -13.95 -9.25
C ASP A 134 24.74 -14.70 -9.02
N SER A 135 24.96 -15.31 -7.84
CA SER A 135 26.13 -16.17 -7.64
C SER A 135 25.96 -17.60 -8.16
N ASP A 136 24.75 -18.02 -8.53
CA ASP A 136 24.48 -19.37 -9.05
C ASP A 136 23.30 -19.36 -10.03
N LYS A 137 23.54 -18.95 -11.30
CA LYS A 137 23.16 -19.70 -12.52
C LYS A 137 23.29 -18.84 -13.78
N SER A 138 24.23 -19.27 -14.61
CA SER A 138 24.21 -19.11 -16.06
C SER A 138 22.89 -19.67 -16.63
N GLU A 139 22.14 -18.86 -17.38
CA GLU A 139 21.65 -19.16 -18.74
C GLU A 139 20.46 -18.26 -19.15
N SER A 140 20.72 -17.39 -20.13
CA SER A 140 19.98 -17.31 -21.39
C SER A 140 18.44 -17.40 -21.33
N GLN A 141 17.72 -16.28 -21.23
CA GLN A 141 16.38 -16.20 -21.84
C GLN A 141 15.96 -14.77 -22.25
N LYS A 142 16.29 -14.47 -23.52
CA LYS A 142 15.45 -13.82 -24.52
C LYS A 142 14.54 -12.67 -24.05
N LEU A 143 15.12 -11.47 -24.09
CA LEU A 143 14.39 -10.19 -24.14
C LEU A 143 13.32 -10.22 -25.24
N SER A 144 12.04 -10.17 -24.85
CA SER A 144 10.98 -9.76 -25.76
C SER A 144 10.65 -8.30 -25.46
N ALA A 145 11.05 -7.44 -26.40
CA ALA A 145 10.72 -6.02 -26.39
C ALA A 145 9.24 -5.83 -26.73
N SER A 146 8.48 -5.18 -25.84
CA SER A 146 7.40 -4.23 -26.17
C SER A 146 6.56 -3.94 -24.92
N SER A 147 7.04 -3.07 -24.06
CA SER A 147 6.20 -2.25 -23.17
C SER A 147 7.02 -1.05 -22.73
N GLN A 148 7.25 -0.12 -23.67
CA GLN A 148 7.79 1.19 -23.30
C GLN A 148 6.72 1.91 -22.48
N SER A 149 6.84 1.79 -21.16
CA SER A 149 6.06 2.57 -20.20
C SER A 149 6.33 4.05 -20.44
N LYS A 150 5.30 4.79 -20.89
CA LYS A 150 5.36 6.24 -21.16
C LYS A 150 5.45 7.09 -19.88
N VAL A 151 5.62 6.47 -18.72
CA VAL A 151 5.67 7.15 -17.43
C VAL A 151 7.00 7.89 -17.23
N PHE A 152 8.09 7.40 -17.85
CA PHE A 152 9.44 7.96 -17.67
C PHE A 152 9.66 9.37 -18.19
N PRO A 153 9.23 9.75 -19.42
CA PRO A 153 9.37 11.13 -19.88
C PRO A 153 8.66 12.13 -18.96
N VAL A 154 7.51 11.73 -18.40
CA VAL A 154 6.68 12.58 -17.55
C VAL A 154 7.33 12.83 -16.19
N LEU A 155 7.91 11.79 -15.57
CA LEU A 155 8.62 11.92 -14.29
C LEU A 155 9.96 12.63 -14.46
N TYR A 156 10.68 12.37 -15.56
CA TYR A 156 11.94 13.04 -15.86
C TYR A 156 11.76 14.54 -16.15
N GLU A 157 10.70 14.93 -16.88
CA GLU A 157 10.36 16.35 -17.07
C GLU A 157 9.93 17.02 -15.76
N SER A 158 9.19 16.31 -14.90
CA SER A 158 8.74 16.85 -13.60
C SER A 158 9.90 17.08 -12.62
N LEU A 159 10.97 16.28 -12.72
CA LEU A 159 12.18 16.43 -11.90
C LEU A 159 13.21 17.41 -12.51
N SER A 160 13.16 17.64 -13.82
CA SER A 160 14.06 18.58 -14.52
C SER A 160 13.49 20.00 -14.62
N SER A 161 12.19 20.19 -14.40
CA SER A 161 11.60 21.53 -14.32
C SER A 161 11.92 22.15 -12.97
N LYS A 162 12.74 23.21 -13.00
CA LYS A 162 13.23 23.97 -11.86
C LYS A 162 12.46 25.28 -11.75
#